data_AF-A0A927NPW5-F1
#
_entry.id   AF-A0A927NPW5-F1
#
_cell.length_a   1.000
_cell.length_b   1.000
_cell.length_c   1.000
_cell.angle_alpha   90.00
_cell.angle_beta   90.00
_cell.angle_gamma   90.00
#
_symmetry.space_group_name_H-M   'P 1'
#
loop_
_entity.id
_entity.type
_entity.pdbx_description
1 polymer ?
#
loop_
_entity_poly.entity_id
_entity_poly.type
_entity_poly.pdbx_seq_one_letter_code
_entity_poly.pdbx_strand_id
1 'polypeptide(L)'
;MPDKKEKQYVSDNARLMAEWDWEKNNELELFPQTLTLGSNKKVWWKCTKEHEWQAIIADRNRGYACPYCMGQKVLKGYNDLATLNPLLAKEWNYEKNGNLKPEQFTTGSGKKIWWRCQKGHEWQAHINNRSKGIGCPCCSGRRAIVGETDLQTVNPLLAKEWNYEKNTTLTPSQVTFGSGKKV
;
A
#
# COMPACT_ATOMS: atom_id res chain seq x y z
N MET A 1 1.98 -48.44 -18.40
CA MET A 1 2.59 -47.90 -17.17
C MET A 1 2.69 -46.39 -17.35
N PRO A 2 2.22 -45.53 -16.43
CA PRO A 2 2.39 -44.10 -16.62
C PRO A 2 3.88 -43.76 -16.43
N ASP A 3 4.49 -43.12 -17.42
CA ASP A 3 5.86 -42.61 -17.34
C ASP A 3 6.03 -41.75 -16.10
N LYS A 4 6.92 -42.19 -15.19
CA LYS A 4 7.34 -41.36 -14.07
C LYS A 4 8.06 -40.15 -14.66
N LYS A 5 7.41 -38.99 -14.65
CA LYS A 5 8.07 -37.71 -14.99
C LYS A 5 9.39 -37.63 -14.24
N GLU A 6 10.46 -37.43 -15.01
CA GLU A 6 11.80 -37.27 -14.49
C GLU A 6 11.84 -36.11 -13.48
N LYS A 7 12.58 -36.30 -12.39
CA LYS A 7 12.69 -35.26 -11.36
C LYS A 7 13.52 -34.12 -11.93
N GLN A 8 12.95 -32.92 -11.95
CA GLN A 8 13.67 -31.69 -12.27
C GLN A 8 14.20 -31.04 -11.00
N TYR A 9 15.45 -30.61 -11.04
CA TYR A 9 16.18 -30.00 -9.95
C TYR A 9 16.31 -28.48 -10.15
N VAL A 10 16.65 -27.76 -9.09
CA VAL A 10 16.86 -26.30 -9.17
C VAL A 10 18.00 -25.97 -10.12
N SER A 11 19.06 -26.80 -10.13
CA SER A 11 20.19 -26.69 -11.06
C SER A 11 19.79 -26.67 -12.54
N ASP A 12 18.66 -27.29 -12.89
CA ASP A 12 18.22 -27.44 -14.29
C ASP A 12 17.44 -26.21 -14.78
N ASN A 13 17.14 -25.26 -13.89
CA ASN A 13 16.33 -24.09 -14.18
C ASN A 13 17.17 -22.81 -14.17
N ALA A 14 17.62 -22.38 -15.36
CA ALA A 14 18.46 -21.20 -15.53
C ALA A 14 17.87 -19.92 -14.89
N ARG A 15 16.54 -19.75 -14.91
CA ARG A 15 15.87 -18.59 -14.29
C ARG A 15 16.02 -18.61 -12.77
N LEU A 16 15.87 -19.78 -12.15
CA LEU A 16 16.06 -19.90 -10.70
C LEU A 16 17.54 -19.77 -10.33
N MET A 17 18.44 -20.37 -11.11
CA MET A 17 19.88 -20.26 -10.90
C MET A 17 20.40 -18.83 -11.01
N ALA A 18 19.82 -18.01 -11.88
CA ALA A 18 20.14 -16.59 -12.00
C ALA A 18 19.77 -15.78 -10.74
N GLU A 19 18.86 -16.27 -9.90
CA GLU A 19 18.45 -15.61 -8.66
C GLU A 19 18.88 -16.40 -7.41
N TRP A 20 19.71 -17.44 -7.54
CA TRP A 20 20.18 -18.24 -6.41
C TRP A 20 21.24 -17.47 -5.62
N ASP A 21 21.01 -17.31 -4.31
CA ASP A 21 21.99 -16.70 -3.41
C ASP A 21 23.03 -17.75 -2.99
N TRP A 22 24.17 -17.77 -3.67
CA TRP A 22 25.22 -18.77 -3.43
C TRP A 22 25.84 -18.67 -2.04
N GLU A 23 26.12 -17.46 -1.57
CA GLU A 23 26.77 -17.22 -0.29
C GLU A 23 25.92 -17.77 0.85
N LYS A 24 24.68 -17.28 0.98
CA LYS A 24 23.82 -17.66 2.10
C LYS A 24 23.30 -19.09 2.05
N ASN A 25 23.13 -19.65 0.85
CA ASN A 25 22.70 -21.04 0.75
C ASN A 25 23.85 -22.02 0.99
N ASN A 26 25.09 -21.68 0.62
CA ASN A 26 26.25 -22.51 0.94
C ASN A 26 26.51 -22.56 2.46
N GLU A 27 26.33 -21.45 3.18
CA GLU A 27 26.38 -21.43 4.66
C GLU A 27 25.37 -22.36 5.32
N LEU A 28 24.28 -22.67 4.62
CA LEU A 28 23.21 -23.57 5.09
C LEU A 28 23.32 -24.99 4.51
N GLU A 29 24.41 -25.30 3.82
CA GLU A 29 24.65 -26.58 3.12
C GLU A 29 23.52 -26.95 2.15
N LEU A 30 23.00 -25.94 1.43
CA LEU A 30 21.92 -26.09 0.46
C LEU A 30 22.47 -26.03 -0.95
N PHE A 31 22.34 -27.14 -1.69
CA PHE A 31 22.91 -27.28 -3.03
C PHE A 31 21.80 -27.44 -4.08
N PRO A 32 21.75 -26.60 -5.14
CA PRO A 32 20.70 -26.63 -6.16
C PRO A 32 20.46 -28.00 -6.81
N GLN A 33 21.53 -28.77 -7.01
CA GLN A 33 21.50 -30.11 -7.62
C GLN A 33 20.87 -31.19 -6.73
N THR A 34 20.67 -30.93 -5.44
CA THR A 34 20.01 -31.86 -4.52
C THR A 34 18.55 -31.50 -4.24
N LEU A 35 18.08 -30.37 -4.77
CA LEU A 35 16.77 -29.79 -4.47
C LEU A 35 15.87 -29.84 -5.70
N THR A 36 14.68 -30.42 -5.56
CA THR A 36 13.71 -30.50 -6.66
C THR A 36 12.93 -29.21 -6.84
N LEU A 37 12.45 -28.94 -8.06
CA LEU A 37 11.63 -27.75 -8.37
C LEU A 37 10.29 -27.70 -7.64
N GLY A 38 9.79 -28.83 -7.14
CA GLY A 38 8.57 -28.93 -6.33
C GLY A 38 8.82 -28.86 -4.82
N SER A 39 10.06 -28.63 -4.38
CA SER A 39 10.40 -28.64 -2.96
C SER A 39 9.76 -27.49 -2.19
N ASN A 40 9.25 -27.80 -0.99
CA ASN A 40 8.77 -26.82 -0.02
C ASN A 40 9.91 -26.21 0.82
N LYS A 41 11.18 -26.56 0.55
CA LYS A 41 12.31 -25.97 1.25
C LYS A 41 12.40 -24.48 0.94
N LYS A 42 12.56 -23.69 2.00
CA LYS A 42 12.82 -22.25 1.94
C LYS A 42 14.32 -22.04 1.81
N VAL A 43 14.72 -21.26 0.82
CA VAL A 43 16.12 -20.95 0.49
C VAL A 43 16.26 -19.45 0.24
N TRP A 44 17.49 -18.96 0.24
CA TRP A 44 17.81 -17.57 -0.08
C TRP A 44 17.84 -17.33 -1.58
N TRP A 45 17.30 -16.19 -1.99
CA TRP A 45 17.28 -15.71 -3.36
C TRP A 45 17.78 -14.28 -3.39
N LYS A 46 18.44 -13.91 -4.48
CA LYS A 46 18.97 -12.57 -4.71
C LYS A 46 18.61 -12.13 -6.13
N CYS A 47 17.92 -11.01 -6.28
CA CYS A 47 17.53 -10.51 -7.60
C CYS A 47 18.60 -9.58 -8.16
N THR A 48 18.46 -9.19 -9.43
CA THR A 48 19.38 -8.28 -10.13
C THR A 48 19.47 -6.86 -9.54
N LYS A 49 18.58 -6.52 -8.59
CA LYS A 49 18.65 -5.27 -7.81
C LYS A 49 19.29 -5.48 -6.43
N GLU A 50 19.98 -6.59 -6.24
CA GLU A 50 20.66 -6.98 -5.00
C GLU A 50 19.74 -7.16 -3.79
N HIS A 51 18.42 -7.24 -3.98
CA HIS A 51 17.52 -7.55 -2.88
C HIS A 51 17.59 -9.04 -2.56
N GLU A 52 17.78 -9.35 -1.29
CA GLU A 52 17.86 -10.71 -0.79
C GLU A 52 16.58 -11.08 -0.06
N TRP A 53 16.01 -12.25 -0.34
CA TRP A 53 14.84 -12.74 0.38
C TRP A 53 14.81 -14.26 0.46
N GLN A 54 14.10 -14.76 1.46
CA GLN A 54 13.79 -16.17 1.54
C GLN A 54 12.43 -16.49 0.91
N ALA A 55 12.39 -17.53 0.09
CA ALA A 55 11.16 -18.07 -0.49
C ALA A 55 11.25 -19.58 -0.69
N ILE A 56 10.08 -20.22 -0.78
CA ILE A 56 9.95 -21.64 -1.11
C ILE A 56 10.31 -21.86 -2.59
N ILE A 57 11.06 -22.93 -2.87
CA ILE A 57 11.47 -23.30 -4.24
C ILE A 57 10.25 -23.50 -5.16
N ALA A 58 9.25 -24.25 -4.72
CA ALA A 58 8.02 -24.47 -5.48
C ALA A 58 7.31 -23.15 -5.85
N ASP A 59 7.28 -22.16 -4.96
CA ASP A 59 6.68 -20.85 -5.22
C ASP A 59 7.48 -20.07 -6.27
N ARG A 60 8.80 -20.10 -6.13
CA ARG A 60 9.70 -19.48 -7.11
C ARG A 60 9.54 -20.11 -8.48
N ASN A 61 9.39 -21.43 -8.55
CA ASN A 61 9.12 -22.16 -9.80
C ASN A 61 7.77 -21.75 -10.42
N ARG A 62 6.73 -21.52 -9.60
CA ARG A 62 5.42 -20.98 -10.04
C ARG A 62 5.47 -19.52 -10.51
N GLY A 63 6.58 -18.82 -10.32
CA GLY A 63 6.80 -17.47 -10.83
C GLY A 63 6.70 -16.35 -9.80
N TYR A 64 6.55 -16.66 -8.50
CA TYR A 64 6.54 -15.63 -7.44
C TYR A 64 7.91 -14.95 -7.37
N ALA A 65 7.99 -13.66 -7.74
CA ALA A 65 9.25 -12.91 -7.84
C ALA A 65 9.71 -12.25 -6.52
N CYS A 66 10.80 -11.47 -6.60
CA CYS A 66 11.29 -10.66 -5.49
C CYS A 66 10.16 -9.80 -4.88
N PRO A 67 9.84 -9.97 -3.57
CA PRO A 67 8.69 -9.30 -2.96
C PRO A 67 8.89 -7.79 -2.81
N TYR A 68 10.14 -7.32 -2.78
CA TYR A 68 10.46 -5.88 -2.73
C TYR A 68 10.25 -5.22 -4.10
N CYS A 69 10.72 -5.86 -5.18
CA CYS A 69 10.50 -5.37 -6.54
C CYS A 69 9.01 -5.30 -6.90
N MET A 70 8.22 -6.27 -6.43
CA MET A 70 6.78 -6.34 -6.66
C MET A 70 5.96 -5.46 -5.70
N GLY A 71 6.60 -4.72 -4.78
CA GLY A 71 5.92 -3.86 -3.81
C GLY A 71 5.07 -4.60 -2.76
N GLN A 72 5.29 -5.92 -2.60
CA GLN A 72 4.58 -6.76 -1.64
C GLN A 72 5.19 -6.68 -0.23
N LYS A 73 6.50 -6.45 -0.15
CA LYS A 73 7.21 -6.13 1.09
C LYS A 73 7.86 -4.76 0.98
N VAL A 74 7.90 -4.06 2.10
CA VAL A 74 8.57 -2.76 2.22
C VAL A 74 10.07 -2.97 2.40
N LEU A 75 10.84 -2.20 1.66
CA LEU A 75 12.27 -2.00 1.82
C LEU A 75 12.51 -0.48 1.92
N LYS A 76 12.88 -0.04 3.12
CA LYS A 76 13.17 1.36 3.41
C LYS A 76 14.31 1.86 2.53
N GLY A 77 14.15 3.06 1.97
CA GLY A 77 15.09 3.67 1.02
C GLY A 77 14.91 3.19 -0.42
N TYR A 78 13.97 2.28 -0.70
CA TYR A 78 13.75 1.74 -2.05
C TYR A 78 12.29 1.88 -2.51
N ASN A 79 11.35 1.21 -1.84
CA ASN A 79 9.94 1.15 -2.28
C ASN A 79 8.94 1.65 -1.24
N ASP A 80 9.43 2.22 -0.15
CA ASP A 80 8.58 2.83 0.86
C ASP A 80 8.00 4.19 0.39
N LEU A 81 6.93 4.62 1.05
CA LEU A 81 6.18 5.83 0.70
C LEU A 81 7.04 7.09 0.84
N ALA A 82 7.91 7.17 1.85
CA ALA A 82 8.74 8.36 2.07
C ALA A 82 9.75 8.54 0.93
N THR A 83 10.35 7.44 0.49
CA THR A 83 11.31 7.40 -0.62
C THR A 83 10.62 7.69 -1.96
N LEU A 84 9.53 6.99 -2.27
CA LEU A 84 8.90 7.09 -3.59
C LEU A 84 7.97 8.30 -3.75
N ASN A 85 7.41 8.83 -2.65
CA ASN A 85 6.51 9.97 -2.68
C ASN A 85 6.74 10.91 -1.48
N PRO A 86 7.86 11.64 -1.47
CA PRO A 86 8.23 12.52 -0.35
C PRO A 86 7.23 13.66 -0.13
N LEU A 87 6.56 14.14 -1.19
CA LEU A 87 5.53 15.17 -1.06
C LEU A 87 4.29 14.64 -0.33
N LEU A 88 3.84 13.43 -0.67
CA LEU A 88 2.72 12.82 0.04
C LEU A 88 3.10 12.45 1.48
N ALA A 89 4.33 12.00 1.73
CA ALA A 89 4.81 11.73 3.07
C ALA A 89 4.80 12.98 3.99
N LYS A 90 4.94 14.19 3.44
CA LYS A 90 4.77 15.45 4.19
C LYS A 90 3.33 15.67 4.67
N GLU A 91 2.34 15.07 4.01
CA GLU A 91 0.94 15.11 4.46
C GLU A 91 0.61 14.06 5.52
N TRP A 92 1.59 13.28 5.98
CA TRP A 92 1.36 12.30 7.04
C TRP A 92 1.03 13.00 8.36
N ASN A 93 -0.05 12.58 9.01
CA ASN A 93 -0.40 13.10 10.32
C ASN A 93 0.32 12.30 11.43
N TYR A 94 1.53 12.72 11.79
CA TYR A 94 2.36 12.02 12.78
C TYR A 94 1.72 11.95 14.17
N GLU A 95 0.95 12.96 14.57
CA GLU A 95 0.27 12.99 15.86
C GLU A 95 -0.81 11.90 15.93
N LYS A 96 -1.68 11.82 14.91
CA LYS A 96 -2.81 10.87 14.89
C LYS A 96 -2.44 9.45 14.48
N ASN A 97 -1.29 9.26 13.84
CA ASN A 97 -0.81 7.93 13.44
C ASN A 97 0.16 7.29 14.45
N GLY A 98 0.53 8.01 15.52
CA GLY A 98 1.41 7.53 16.58
C GLY A 98 2.75 7.02 16.04
N ASN A 99 3.05 5.74 16.31
CA ASN A 99 4.33 5.13 15.90
C ASN A 99 4.39 4.74 14.41
N LEU A 100 3.30 4.90 13.65
CA LEU A 100 3.30 4.59 12.23
C LEU A 100 4.02 5.69 11.43
N LYS A 101 4.95 5.26 10.58
CA LYS A 101 5.83 6.12 9.78
C LYS A 101 5.67 5.81 8.29
N PRO A 102 5.75 6.81 7.38
CA PRO A 102 5.65 6.59 5.94
C PRO A 102 6.61 5.50 5.40
N GLU A 103 7.81 5.40 5.97
CA GLU A 103 8.85 4.44 5.59
C GLU A 103 8.47 2.97 5.83
N GLN A 104 7.38 2.72 6.58
CA GLN A 104 6.89 1.38 6.90
C GLN A 104 5.86 0.85 5.88
N PHE A 105 5.51 1.65 4.87
CA PHE A 105 4.44 1.31 3.92
C PHE A 105 4.89 1.54 2.49
N THR A 106 4.48 0.66 1.57
CA THR A 106 4.62 0.93 0.13
C THR A 106 3.54 1.90 -0.32
N THR A 107 3.74 2.55 -1.47
CA THR A 107 2.74 3.41 -2.13
C THR A 107 1.45 2.66 -2.47
N GLY A 108 1.53 1.34 -2.69
CA GLY A 108 0.39 0.47 -2.95
C GLY A 108 -0.39 0.01 -1.72
N SER A 109 0.02 0.41 -0.50
CA SER A 109 -0.58 -0.09 0.73
C SER A 109 -2.07 0.26 0.86
N GLY A 110 -2.87 -0.75 1.21
CA GLY A 110 -4.29 -0.59 1.55
C GLY A 110 -4.53 -0.05 2.96
N LYS A 111 -3.49 0.29 3.74
CA LYS A 111 -3.67 0.81 5.10
C LYS A 111 -4.37 2.18 5.07
N LYS A 112 -5.45 2.31 5.85
CA LYS A 112 -6.13 3.59 6.10
C LYS A 112 -5.44 4.29 7.27
N ILE A 113 -4.95 5.51 7.03
CA ILE A 113 -4.21 6.32 8.00
C ILE A 113 -4.71 7.77 7.98
N TRP A 114 -4.32 8.56 8.99
CA TRP A 114 -4.63 9.98 9.08
C TRP A 114 -3.67 10.83 8.25
N TRP A 115 -4.24 11.73 7.46
CA TRP A 115 -3.55 12.71 6.64
C TRP A 115 -3.83 14.11 7.16
N ARG A 116 -2.90 15.04 6.92
CA ARG A 116 -3.05 16.46 7.17
C ARG A 116 -2.48 17.22 5.97
N CYS A 117 -3.32 18.01 5.28
CA CYS A 117 -2.83 18.82 4.16
C CYS A 117 -2.19 20.12 4.67
N GLN A 118 -1.55 20.86 3.78
CA GLN A 118 -0.90 22.15 4.09
C GLN A 118 -1.84 23.20 4.66
N LYS A 119 -3.15 23.14 4.34
CA LYS A 119 -4.19 24.01 4.92
C LYS A 119 -4.66 23.55 6.31
N GLY A 120 -4.05 22.51 6.88
CA GLY A 120 -4.38 22.00 8.20
C GLY A 120 -5.56 21.03 8.25
N HIS A 121 -6.29 20.79 7.16
CA HIS A 121 -7.39 19.82 7.15
C HIS A 121 -6.90 18.41 7.42
N GLU A 122 -7.62 17.69 8.29
CA GLU A 122 -7.29 16.32 8.64
C GLU A 122 -8.37 15.34 8.18
N TRP A 123 -7.96 14.19 7.65
CA TRP A 123 -8.89 13.15 7.22
C TRP A 123 -8.21 11.79 7.17
N GLN A 124 -9.01 10.72 7.17
CA GLN A 124 -8.51 9.38 6.93
C GLN A 124 -8.67 8.97 5.47
N ALA A 125 -7.64 8.37 4.90
CA ALA A 125 -7.67 7.78 3.56
C ALA A 125 -6.66 6.62 3.45
N HIS A 126 -6.90 5.72 2.49
CA HIS A 126 -5.95 4.66 2.17
C HIS A 126 -4.71 5.21 1.48
N ILE A 127 -3.53 4.67 1.81
CA ILE A 127 -2.25 5.09 1.22
C ILE A 127 -2.25 4.94 -0.31
N ASN A 128 -2.77 3.84 -0.84
CA ASN A 128 -2.88 3.61 -2.27
C ASN A 128 -3.76 4.65 -3.00
N ASN A 129 -4.87 5.07 -2.38
CA ASN A 129 -5.75 6.09 -2.94
C ASN A 129 -5.07 7.46 -2.97
N ARG A 130 -4.35 7.81 -1.89
CA ARG A 130 -3.55 9.04 -1.87
C ARG A 130 -2.42 9.01 -2.90
N SER A 131 -1.75 7.87 -3.04
CA SER A 131 -0.66 7.68 -4.02
C SER A 131 -1.16 7.81 -5.47
N LYS A 132 -2.44 7.53 -5.73
CA LYS A 132 -3.12 7.78 -7.02
C LYS A 132 -3.53 9.24 -7.24
N GLY A 133 -3.22 10.15 -6.31
CA GLY A 133 -3.53 11.58 -6.43
C GLY A 133 -4.88 12.00 -5.84
N ILE A 134 -5.61 11.10 -5.16
CA ILE A 134 -6.84 11.50 -4.45
C ILE A 134 -6.45 12.36 -3.24
N GLY A 135 -6.61 13.68 -3.37
CA GLY A 135 -6.20 14.65 -2.36
C GLY A 135 -7.21 14.90 -1.23
N CYS A 136 -6.99 16.01 -0.51
CA CYS A 136 -7.83 16.46 0.59
C CYS A 136 -9.30 16.67 0.15
N PRO A 137 -10.28 16.03 0.83
CA PRO A 137 -11.69 16.17 0.46
C PRO A 137 -12.23 17.58 0.74
N CYS A 138 -11.65 18.33 1.68
CA CYS A 138 -12.00 19.72 1.93
C CYS A 138 -11.48 20.62 0.79
N CYS A 139 -10.19 20.50 0.43
CA CYS A 139 -9.60 21.30 -0.64
C CYS A 139 -10.26 21.05 -2.00
N SER A 140 -10.78 19.83 -2.23
CA SER A 140 -11.49 19.47 -3.46
C SER A 140 -13.00 19.74 -3.41
N GLY A 141 -13.52 20.40 -2.36
CA GLY A 141 -14.95 20.70 -2.20
C GLY A 141 -15.88 19.50 -1.94
N ARG A 142 -15.35 18.29 -1.74
CA ARG A 142 -16.13 17.07 -1.47
C ARG A 142 -16.62 16.98 -0.01
N ARG A 143 -15.99 17.72 0.89
CA ARG A 143 -16.36 17.81 2.31
C ARG A 143 -16.37 19.27 2.74
N ALA A 144 -17.42 19.66 3.44
CA ALA A 144 -17.55 21.00 3.99
C ALA A 144 -16.50 21.29 5.08
N ILE A 145 -16.11 22.55 5.17
CA ILE A 145 -15.33 23.12 6.27
C ILE A 145 -16.32 23.92 7.12
N VAL A 146 -16.53 23.48 8.36
CA VAL A 146 -17.46 24.13 9.31
C VAL A 146 -16.98 25.54 9.60
N GLY A 147 -17.87 26.52 9.49
CA GLY A 147 -17.59 27.94 9.68
C GLY A 147 -17.04 28.65 8.45
N GLU A 148 -16.84 27.94 7.32
CA GLU A 148 -16.27 28.54 6.10
C GLU A 148 -17.05 28.20 4.83
N THR A 149 -17.25 26.91 4.54
CA THR A 149 -17.84 26.44 3.27
C THR A 149 -19.08 25.57 3.45
N ASP A 150 -19.46 25.30 4.70
CA ASP A 150 -20.66 24.56 5.01
C ASP A 150 -21.93 25.38 4.75
N LEU A 151 -23.04 24.69 4.46
CA LEU A 151 -24.30 25.32 4.09
C LEU A 151 -24.83 26.28 5.16
N GLN A 152 -24.63 25.97 6.45
CA GLN A 152 -25.08 26.84 7.54
C GLN A 152 -24.38 28.19 7.49
N THR A 153 -23.09 28.19 7.18
CA THR A 153 -22.29 29.41 7.03
C THR A 153 -22.59 30.14 5.72
N VAL A 154 -22.56 29.43 4.58
CA VAL A 154 -22.64 30.09 3.27
C VAL A 154 -24.06 30.45 2.85
N ASN A 155 -25.07 29.74 3.34
CA ASN A 155 -26.48 30.06 3.09
C ASN A 155 -27.36 29.77 4.32
N PRO A 156 -27.31 30.67 5.33
CA PRO A 156 -28.07 30.49 6.57
C PRO A 156 -29.59 30.45 6.37
N LEU A 157 -30.11 31.09 5.31
CA LEU A 157 -31.54 31.07 4.99
C LEU A 157 -31.96 29.67 4.52
N LEU A 158 -31.24 29.10 3.55
CA LEU A 158 -31.50 27.74 3.09
C LEU A 158 -31.26 26.70 4.19
N ALA A 159 -30.26 26.92 5.06
CA ALA A 159 -30.03 26.04 6.22
C ALA A 159 -31.20 26.03 7.23
N LYS A 160 -31.99 27.11 7.32
CA LYS A 160 -33.21 27.14 8.17
C LYS A 160 -34.35 26.30 7.61
N GLU A 161 -34.33 25.99 6.31
CA GLU A 161 -35.31 25.12 5.67
C GLU A 161 -35.01 23.62 5.88
N TRP A 162 -33.92 23.29 6.61
CA TRP A 162 -33.51 21.91 6.83
C TRP A 162 -34.51 21.11 7.65
N ASN A 163 -34.87 19.92 7.15
CA ASN A 163 -35.72 18.99 7.89
C ASN A 163 -34.88 18.00 8.71
N TYR A 164 -34.71 18.28 10.01
CA TYR A 164 -33.89 17.45 10.91
C TYR A 164 -34.49 16.06 11.20
N GLU A 165 -35.79 15.87 11.04
CA GLU A 165 -36.46 14.57 11.23
C GLU A 165 -36.21 13.63 10.06
N LYS A 166 -36.13 14.16 8.83
CA LYS A 166 -35.88 13.38 7.62
C LYS A 166 -34.39 13.22 7.33
N ASN A 167 -33.57 14.21 7.69
CA ASN A 167 -32.15 14.26 7.39
C ASN A 167 -31.29 13.90 8.60
N THR A 168 -31.51 12.72 9.18
CA THR A 168 -30.88 12.33 10.44
C THR A 168 -29.38 12.00 10.34
N THR A 169 -28.88 11.77 9.13
CA THR A 169 -27.48 11.37 8.89
C THR A 169 -26.56 12.53 8.51
N LEU A 170 -27.13 13.69 8.19
CA LEU A 170 -26.39 14.87 7.75
C LEU A 170 -26.94 16.12 8.44
N THR A 171 -26.05 17.06 8.71
CA THR A 171 -26.42 18.41 9.16
C THR A 171 -26.07 19.44 8.09
N PRO A 172 -26.67 20.65 8.14
CA PRO A 172 -26.25 21.77 7.29
C PRO A 172 -24.74 22.05 7.37
N SER A 173 -24.12 21.86 8.53
CA SER A 173 -22.67 22.02 8.72
C SER A 173 -21.79 20.94 8.04
N GLN A 174 -22.38 19.86 7.52
CA GLN A 174 -21.68 18.73 6.89
C GLN A 174 -21.82 18.69 5.36
N VAL A 175 -22.55 19.65 4.77
CA VAL A 175 -22.78 19.73 3.33
C VAL A 175 -22.32 21.08 2.79
N THR A 176 -21.78 21.09 1.58
CA THR A 176 -21.44 22.34 0.87
C THR A 176 -22.62 22.76 0.02
N PHE A 177 -22.76 24.06 -0.23
CA PHE A 177 -23.72 24.57 -1.21
C PHE A 177 -23.41 23.99 -2.60
N GLY A 178 -24.43 23.45 -3.29
CA GLY A 178 -24.26 22.77 -4.58
C GLY A 178 -23.72 21.33 -4.49
N SER A 179 -23.58 20.76 -3.29
CA SER A 179 -23.21 19.34 -3.17
C SER A 179 -24.29 18.42 -3.77
N GLY A 180 -23.89 17.30 -4.39
CA GLY A 180 -24.81 16.27 -4.89
C GLY A 180 -25.42 15.38 -3.79
N LYS A 181 -25.37 15.80 -2.52
CA LYS A 181 -25.94 15.05 -1.40
C LYS A 181 -27.45 15.31 -1.32
N LYS A 182 -28.23 14.24 -1.20
CA LYS A 182 -29.70 14.33 -1.00
C LYS A 182 -29.99 14.53 0.49
N VAL A 183 -30.74 15.59 0.77
CA VAL A 183 -31.23 16.08 2.06
C VAL A 183 -32.58 16.74 1.80
#